data_AF-A0A7V8E9D1-F1
#
_entry.id   AF-A0A7V8E9D1-F1
#
_cell.length_a   1.000
_cell.length_b   1.000
_cell.length_c   1.000
_cell.angle_alpha   90.00
_cell.angle_beta   90.00
_cell.angle_gamma   90.00
#
_symmetry.space_group_name_H-M   'P 1'
#
loop_
_entity.id
_entity.type
_entity.pdbx_description
1 polymer ?
#
loop_
_entity_poly.entity_id
_entity_poly.type
_entity_poly.pdbx_seq_one_letter_code
_entity_poly.pdbx_strand_id
1 'polypeptide(L)'
;MNPDLQSKLLVYKAYQLGREAILRGLRNEHEDLARASLSALDALEGTAEVVRRKCFYTLILAELHRLSDPMPYRESAMELSDQLMTLGGMSSRQRPFEIYMKVVNATTQSPTVGNLGDFNTSGVNLVQDTTSETDEFGKEISVDRVQRALGLSDEEYDRFYGFLQKSLPEVIQAHGLAR
;
A
#
# COMPACT_ATOMS: atom_id res chain seq x y z
N MET A 1 13.47 12.10 5.21
CA MET A 1 12.12 11.56 5.48
C MET A 1 12.28 10.36 6.41
N ASN A 2 11.51 10.27 7.50
CA ASN A 2 11.58 9.17 8.49
C ASN A 2 11.40 7.81 7.78
N PRO A 3 12.33 6.83 7.93
CA PRO A 3 12.24 5.49 7.34
C PRO A 3 10.89 4.79 7.56
N ASP A 4 10.31 4.89 8.75
CA ASP A 4 9.01 4.27 9.07
C ASP A 4 7.87 4.87 8.25
N LEU A 5 7.89 6.19 8.11
CA LEU A 5 6.90 6.89 7.29
C LEU A 5 7.06 6.53 5.81
N GLN A 6 8.28 6.32 5.31
CA GLN A 6 8.48 5.85 3.93
C GLN A 6 7.85 4.47 3.72
N SER A 7 8.05 3.54 4.66
CA SER A 7 7.51 2.19 4.59
C SER A 7 5.98 2.20 4.64
N LYS A 8 5.37 3.01 5.52
CA LYS A 8 3.91 3.19 5.57
C LYS A 8 3.34 3.72 4.26
N LEU A 9 3.95 4.77 3.69
CA LEU A 9 3.50 5.37 2.43
C LEU A 9 3.64 4.42 1.24
N LEU A 10 4.75 3.68 1.19
CA LEU A 10 4.99 2.66 0.17
C LEU A 10 3.90 1.59 0.19
N VAL A 11 3.60 1.05 1.37
CA VAL A 11 2.55 0.04 1.55
C VAL A 11 1.17 0.60 1.23
N TYR A 12 0.84 1.80 1.73
CA TYR A 12 -0.41 2.47 1.40
C TYR A 12 -0.57 2.54 -0.11
N LYS A 13 0.45 3.06 -0.80
CA LYS A 13 0.37 3.30 -2.23
C LYS A 13 0.23 2.01 -3.02
N ALA A 14 0.95 0.96 -2.64
CA ALA A 14 0.82 -0.36 -3.26
C ALA A 14 -0.59 -0.92 -3.11
N TYR A 15 -1.16 -0.84 -1.90
CA TYR A 15 -2.54 -1.24 -1.63
C TYR A 15 -3.54 -0.46 -2.49
N GLN A 16 -3.43 0.88 -2.50
CA GLN A 16 -4.33 1.74 -3.25
C GLN A 16 -4.31 1.42 -4.75
N LEU A 17 -3.12 1.28 -5.35
CA LEU A 17 -2.97 0.97 -6.78
C LEU A 17 -3.49 -0.43 -7.13
N GLY A 18 -3.30 -1.41 -6.25
CA GLY A 18 -3.85 -2.76 -6.45
C GLY A 18 -5.38 -2.77 -6.39
N ARG A 19 -5.96 -2.06 -5.42
CA ARG A 19 -7.41 -1.94 -5.27
C ARG A 19 -8.05 -1.17 -6.42
N GLU A 20 -7.49 0.00 -6.76
CA GLU A 20 -7.96 0.80 -7.89
C GLU A 20 -7.99 -0.02 -9.19
N ALA A 21 -6.96 -0.83 -9.43
CA ALA A 21 -6.91 -1.70 -10.60
C ALA A 21 -8.05 -2.72 -10.64
N ILE A 22 -8.37 -3.33 -9.49
CA ILE A 22 -9.47 -4.30 -9.39
C ILE A 22 -10.81 -3.59 -9.64
N LEU A 23 -11.04 -2.45 -8.98
CA LEU A 23 -12.30 -1.72 -9.05
C LEU A 23 -12.57 -1.11 -10.43
N ARG A 24 -11.51 -0.70 -11.14
CA ARG A 24 -11.60 -0.11 -12.49
C ARG A 24 -11.46 -1.12 -13.62
N GLY A 25 -11.27 -2.41 -13.30
CA GLY A 25 -11.06 -3.45 -14.31
C GLY A 25 -9.71 -3.38 -15.04
N LEU A 26 -8.71 -2.71 -14.45
CA LEU A 26 -7.35 -2.52 -14.99
C LEU A 26 -6.35 -3.55 -14.47
N ARG A 27 -6.82 -4.65 -13.86
CA ARG A 27 -5.97 -5.68 -13.22
C ARG A 27 -4.82 -6.13 -14.12
N ASN A 28 -5.11 -6.52 -15.36
CA ASN A 28 -4.10 -7.07 -16.28
C ASN A 28 -3.05 -6.01 -16.65
N GLU A 29 -3.47 -4.77 -16.91
CA GLU A 29 -2.55 -3.67 -17.22
C GLU A 29 -1.60 -3.38 -16.05
N HIS A 30 -2.13 -3.30 -14.83
CA HIS A 30 -1.30 -3.06 -13.65
C HIS A 30 -0.38 -4.24 -13.34
N GLU A 31 -0.82 -5.47 -13.59
CA GLU A 31 0.01 -6.67 -13.47
C GLU A 31 1.18 -6.62 -14.46
N ASP A 32 0.91 -6.34 -15.73
CA ASP A 32 1.93 -6.24 -16.78
C ASP A 32 2.96 -5.13 -16.46
N LEU A 33 2.49 -3.95 -16.04
CA LEU A 33 3.36 -2.83 -15.65
C LEU A 33 4.23 -3.16 -14.43
N ALA A 34 3.67 -3.81 -13.41
CA ALA A 34 4.42 -4.21 -12.22
C ALA A 34 5.47 -5.28 -12.55
N ARG A 35 5.13 -6.28 -13.37
CA ARG A 35 6.08 -7.31 -13.84
C ARG A 35 7.18 -6.74 -14.70
N ALA A 36 6.85 -5.86 -15.66
CA ALA A 36 7.85 -5.20 -16.49
C ALA A 36 8.81 -4.35 -15.64
N SER A 37 8.28 -3.66 -14.63
CA SER A 37 9.09 -2.88 -13.70
C SER A 37 10.01 -3.75 -12.85
N LEU A 38 9.54 -4.90 -12.34
CA LEU A 38 10.38 -5.86 -11.62
C LEU A 38 11.51 -6.39 -12.50
N SER A 39 11.19 -6.81 -13.74
CA SER A 39 12.19 -7.30 -14.69
C SER A 39 13.26 -6.25 -15.01
N ALA A 40 12.87 -4.98 -15.17
CA ALA A 40 13.82 -3.89 -15.38
C ALA A 40 14.76 -3.66 -14.19
N LEU A 41 14.29 -3.92 -12.96
CA LEU A 41 15.09 -3.79 -11.73
C LEU A 41 16.02 -4.99 -11.48
N ASP A 42 15.78 -6.15 -12.11
CA ASP A 42 16.63 -7.34 -11.93
C ASP A 42 18.04 -7.17 -12.49
N ALA A 43 18.20 -6.30 -13.50
CA ALA A 43 19.50 -5.98 -14.07
C ALA A 43 20.30 -4.93 -13.26
N LEU A 44 19.70 -4.32 -12.23
CA LEU A 44 20.32 -3.26 -11.44
C LEU A 44 20.99 -3.81 -10.18
N GLU A 45 22.03 -3.11 -9.72
CA GLU A 45 22.68 -3.42 -8.45
C GLU A 45 21.68 -3.37 -7.28
N GLY A 46 21.79 -4.33 -6.36
CA GLY A 46 20.93 -4.50 -5.20
C GLY A 46 21.10 -3.44 -4.11
N THR A 47 21.00 -2.16 -4.47
CA THR A 47 20.99 -1.04 -3.53
C THR A 47 19.68 -1.01 -2.74
N ALA A 48 19.67 -0.35 -1.58
CA ALA A 48 18.46 -0.18 -0.78
C ALA A 48 17.31 0.47 -1.57
N GLU A 49 17.62 1.35 -2.52
CA GLU A 49 16.61 1.97 -3.38
C GLU A 49 16.01 0.98 -4.38
N VAL A 50 16.84 0.16 -5.03
CA VAL A 50 16.38 -0.88 -5.96
C VAL A 50 15.52 -1.91 -5.22
N VAL A 51 15.96 -2.38 -4.06
CA VAL A 51 15.20 -3.32 -3.22
C VAL A 51 13.87 -2.72 -2.77
N ARG A 52 13.84 -1.43 -2.39
CA ARG A 52 12.60 -0.72 -2.04
C ARG A 52 11.61 -0.71 -3.21
N ARG A 53 12.09 -0.40 -4.42
CA ARG A 53 11.25 -0.40 -5.64
C ARG A 53 10.75 -1.80 -5.97
N LYS A 54 11.60 -2.83 -5.86
CA LYS A 54 11.18 -4.23 -6.02
C LYS A 54 10.08 -4.58 -5.02
N CYS A 55 10.28 -4.28 -3.74
CA CYS A 55 9.30 -4.53 -2.68
C CYS A 55 7.95 -3.86 -3.02
N PHE A 56 7.96 -2.61 -3.47
CA PHE A 56 6.76 -1.89 -3.90
C PHE A 56 5.97 -2.61 -5.00
N TYR A 57 6.62 -2.99 -6.11
CA TYR A 57 5.93 -3.67 -7.21
C TYR A 57 5.46 -5.07 -6.83
N THR A 58 6.23 -5.79 -6.00
CA THR A 58 5.81 -7.09 -5.46
C THR A 58 4.57 -6.97 -4.57
N LEU A 59 4.47 -5.91 -3.76
CA LEU A 59 3.27 -5.65 -2.95
C LEU A 59 2.04 -5.32 -3.80
N ILE A 60 2.20 -4.61 -4.93
CA ILE A 60 1.10 -4.40 -5.89
C ILE A 60 0.61 -5.75 -6.43
N LEU A 61 1.51 -6.62 -6.88
CA LEU A 61 1.15 -7.95 -7.36
C LEU A 61 0.45 -8.78 -6.27
N ALA A 62 0.92 -8.71 -5.02
CA ALA A 62 0.26 -9.37 -3.90
C ALA A 62 -1.18 -8.90 -3.68
N GLU A 63 -1.47 -7.61 -3.91
CA GLU A 63 -2.83 -7.07 -3.80
C GLU A 63 -3.69 -7.43 -5.02
N LEU A 64 -3.15 -7.36 -6.24
CA LEU A 64 -3.86 -7.77 -7.47
C LEU A 64 -4.29 -9.24 -7.44
N HIS A 65 -3.46 -10.10 -6.84
CA HIS A 65 -3.73 -11.53 -6.71
C HIS A 65 -4.40 -11.92 -5.39
N ARG A 66 -4.79 -10.96 -4.55
CA ARG A 66 -5.32 -11.19 -3.20
C ARG A 66 -6.45 -12.22 -3.11
N LEU A 67 -7.36 -12.22 -4.08
CA LEU A 67 -8.52 -13.12 -4.14
C LEU A 67 -8.28 -14.42 -4.92
N SER A 68 -7.09 -14.55 -5.52
CA SER A 68 -6.67 -15.73 -6.29
C SER A 68 -5.57 -16.46 -5.52
N ASP A 69 -4.31 -16.26 -5.89
CA ASP A 69 -3.16 -16.77 -5.16
C ASP A 69 -2.12 -15.66 -4.92
N PRO A 70 -2.14 -15.01 -3.74
CA PRO A 70 -1.18 -13.96 -3.42
C PRO A 70 0.14 -14.49 -2.84
N MET A 71 0.25 -15.80 -2.57
CA MET A 71 1.36 -16.34 -1.76
C MET A 71 2.74 -16.13 -2.37
N PRO A 72 2.97 -16.39 -3.67
CA PRO A 72 4.29 -16.17 -4.28
C PRO A 72 4.80 -14.73 -4.14
N TYR A 73 3.89 -13.75 -4.24
CA TYR A 73 4.23 -12.35 -4.09
C TYR A 73 4.40 -11.93 -2.64
N ARG A 74 3.64 -12.53 -1.71
CA ARG A 74 3.81 -12.27 -0.27
C ARG A 74 5.15 -12.78 0.24
N GLU A 75 5.56 -13.96 -0.17
CA GLU A 75 6.87 -14.54 0.17
C GLU A 75 8.00 -13.66 -0.37
N SER A 76 7.94 -13.28 -1.65
CA SER A 76 8.93 -12.37 -2.24
C SER A 76 8.94 -10.99 -1.55
N ALA A 77 7.78 -10.44 -1.21
CA ALA A 77 7.70 -9.16 -0.49
C ALA A 77 8.30 -9.24 0.92
N MET A 78 8.13 -10.37 1.61
CA MET A 78 8.76 -10.63 2.91
C MET A 78 10.28 -10.67 2.79
N GLU A 79 10.83 -11.40 1.81
CA GLU A 79 12.28 -11.47 1.57
C GLU A 79 12.87 -10.10 1.22
N LEU A 80 12.24 -9.35 0.32
CA LEU A 80 12.67 -8.00 -0.06
C LEU A 80 12.58 -7.02 1.11
N SER A 81 11.56 -7.18 1.95
CA SER A 81 11.39 -6.39 3.16
C SER A 81 12.52 -6.66 4.17
N ASP A 82 12.97 -7.90 4.29
CA ASP A 82 14.09 -8.28 5.15
C ASP A 82 15.43 -7.76 4.61
N GLN A 83 15.66 -7.86 3.30
CA GLN A 83 16.83 -7.27 2.64
C GLN A 83 16.91 -5.75 2.83
N LEU A 84 15.77 -5.05 2.76
CA LEU A 84 15.70 -3.60 2.96
C LEU A 84 16.14 -3.20 4.38
N MET A 85 15.84 -4.02 5.38
CA MET A 85 16.29 -3.80 6.76
C MET A 85 17.82 -3.90 6.88
N THR A 86 18.42 -4.88 6.19
CA THR A 86 19.88 -5.06 6.17
C THR A 86 20.60 -3.93 5.43
N LEU A 87 20.08 -3.50 4.28
CA LEU A 87 20.74 -2.50 3.41
C LEU A 87 20.46 -1.05 3.84
N GLY A 88 19.29 -0.78 4.41
CA GLY A 88 18.85 0.59 4.71
C GLY A 88 19.31 1.15 6.04
N GLY A 89 20.05 0.37 6.85
CA GLY A 89 20.41 0.74 8.22
C GLY A 89 19.19 1.05 9.10
N MET A 90 18.00 0.53 8.72
CA MET A 90 16.76 0.79 9.45
C MET A 90 16.84 0.09 10.80
N SER A 91 16.90 0.90 11.86
CA SER A 91 16.84 0.45 13.25
C SER A 91 15.40 0.26 13.76
N SER A 92 14.39 0.44 12.89
CA SER A 92 13.02 0.66 13.33
C SER A 92 12.08 -0.52 13.05
N ARG A 93 11.53 -1.00 14.16
CA ARG A 93 10.42 -1.90 14.52
C ARG A 93 9.36 -2.36 13.49
N GLN A 94 9.30 -1.91 12.23
CA GLN A 94 8.23 -2.31 11.32
C GLN A 94 8.69 -2.53 9.87
N ARG A 95 8.63 -3.80 9.45
CA ARG A 95 8.97 -4.23 8.08
C ARG A 95 7.85 -3.83 7.11
N PRO A 96 8.13 -3.31 5.89
CA PRO A 96 7.10 -3.09 4.87
C PRO A 96 6.10 -4.24 4.72
N PHE A 97 6.57 -5.49 4.74
CA PHE A 97 5.68 -6.65 4.67
C PHE A 97 4.74 -6.78 5.89
N GLU A 98 5.24 -6.55 7.11
CA GLU A 98 4.41 -6.57 8.33
C GLU A 98 3.35 -5.46 8.30
N ILE A 99 3.72 -4.28 7.83
CA ILE A 99 2.81 -3.14 7.65
C ILE A 99 1.73 -3.52 6.61
N TYR A 100 2.12 -4.13 5.50
CA TYR A 100 1.18 -4.62 4.48
C TYR A 100 0.19 -5.64 5.07
N MET A 101 0.66 -6.60 5.86
CA MET A 101 -0.23 -7.58 6.50
C MET A 101 -1.21 -6.95 7.48
N LYS A 102 -0.85 -5.85 8.17
CA LYS A 102 -1.81 -5.07 8.97
C LYS A 102 -2.92 -4.47 8.11
N VAL A 103 -2.58 -3.92 6.94
CA VAL A 103 -3.56 -3.37 5.98
C VAL A 103 -4.46 -4.50 5.45
N VAL A 104 -3.89 -5.63 5.04
CA VAL A 104 -4.66 -6.80 4.60
C VAL A 104 -5.63 -7.25 5.70
N ASN A 105 -5.18 -7.40 6.94
CA ASN A 105 -6.03 -7.81 8.05
C ASN A 105 -7.16 -6.81 8.32
N ALA A 106 -6.84 -5.52 8.38
CA ALA A 106 -7.83 -4.46 8.62
C ALA A 106 -8.89 -4.34 7.50
N THR A 107 -8.53 -4.74 6.28
CA THR A 107 -9.40 -4.65 5.10
C THR A 107 -10.07 -5.99 4.73
N THR A 108 -9.62 -7.11 5.30
CA THR A 108 -10.28 -8.43 5.15
C THR A 108 -11.29 -8.70 6.27
N GLN A 109 -11.04 -8.17 7.47
CA GLN A 109 -11.98 -8.29 8.57
C GLN A 109 -13.25 -7.48 8.23
N SER A 110 -14.35 -8.19 7.95
CA SER A 110 -15.68 -7.58 8.04
C SER A 110 -15.80 -6.96 9.42
N PRO A 111 -16.34 -5.73 9.56
CA PRO A 111 -16.65 -5.19 10.87
C PRO A 111 -17.68 -6.14 11.49
N THR A 112 -17.25 -7.03 12.37
CA THR A 112 -18.17 -7.67 13.30
C THR A 112 -18.78 -6.52 14.10
N VAL A 113 -20.10 -6.43 14.03
CA VAL A 113 -20.96 -5.39 14.65
C VAL A 113 -20.77 -5.31 16.19
N GLY A 114 -19.87 -6.08 16.78
CA GLY A 114 -19.59 -6.14 18.22
C GLY A 114 -18.46 -5.24 18.74
N ASN A 115 -17.70 -4.52 17.89
CA ASN A 115 -16.61 -3.63 18.36
C ASN A 115 -16.92 -2.12 18.23
N LEU A 116 -18.16 -1.74 17.94
CA LEU A 116 -18.65 -0.36 18.15
C LEU A 116 -19.22 -0.21 19.57
N GLY A 117 -18.44 -0.64 20.56
CA GLY A 117 -18.69 -0.36 21.96
C GLY A 117 -18.09 1.00 22.32
N ASP A 118 -18.96 1.96 22.60
CA ASP A 118 -18.71 3.24 23.25
C ASP A 118 -17.67 4.18 22.62
N PHE A 119 -18.12 5.12 21.78
CA PHE A 119 -17.66 6.50 21.86
C PHE A 119 -18.82 7.46 21.62
N ASN A 120 -19.57 7.69 22.70
CA ASN A 120 -20.45 8.83 22.82
C ASN A 120 -19.57 10.05 23.17
N THR A 121 -19.28 10.91 22.20
CA THR A 121 -18.82 12.28 22.46
C THR A 121 -19.25 13.19 21.30
N SER A 122 -20.42 13.80 21.52
CA SER A 122 -20.72 15.21 21.23
C SER A 122 -20.29 15.79 19.88
N GLY A 123 -21.24 15.79 18.95
CA GLY A 123 -21.57 16.95 18.11
C GLY A 123 -20.43 17.66 17.40
N VAL A 124 -20.03 17.16 16.23
CA VAL A 124 -19.48 17.98 15.16
C VAL A 124 -20.11 17.53 13.84
N ASN A 125 -20.95 18.39 13.27
CA ASN A 125 -21.31 18.31 11.86
C ASN A 125 -20.06 18.61 11.03
N LEU A 126 -19.49 17.60 10.39
CA LEU A 126 -18.53 17.79 9.30
C LEU A 126 -19.06 17.04 8.09
N VAL A 127 -19.61 17.82 7.17
CA VAL A 127 -19.68 17.46 5.76
C VAL A 127 -18.24 17.22 5.32
N GLN A 128 -17.90 15.98 5.04
CA GLN A 128 -16.62 15.64 4.41
C GLN A 128 -16.91 14.60 3.34
N ASP A 129 -16.66 14.99 2.09
CA ASP A 129 -16.69 14.16 0.90
C ASP A 129 -15.79 12.93 1.10
N THR A 130 -16.36 11.86 1.65
CA THR A 130 -15.81 10.51 1.55
C THR A 130 -16.05 10.04 0.13
N THR A 131 -15.01 10.09 -0.71
CA THR A 131 -15.04 9.43 -2.01
C THR A 131 -15.01 7.91 -1.77
N SER A 132 -16.20 7.34 -1.69
CA SER A 132 -16.45 5.91 -1.53
C SER A 132 -16.17 5.17 -2.84
N GLU A 133 -15.18 4.28 -2.87
CA GLU A 133 -15.13 3.22 -3.89
C GLU A 133 -15.48 1.89 -3.23
N THR A 134 -16.45 1.18 -3.84
CA THR A 134 -17.14 0.03 -3.28
C THR A 134 -16.46 -1.27 -3.69
N ASP A 135 -16.23 -2.20 -2.75
CA ASP A 135 -15.67 -3.51 -3.07
C ASP A 135 -16.69 -4.49 -3.68
N GLU A 136 -16.24 -5.70 -4.04
CA GLU A 136 -17.09 -6.77 -4.62
C GLU A 136 -18.22 -7.28 -3.68
N PHE A 137 -18.36 -6.71 -2.46
CA PHE A 137 -19.50 -6.88 -1.53
C PHE A 137 -20.33 -5.61 -1.33
N GLY A 138 -20.08 -4.55 -2.11
CA GLY A 138 -20.76 -3.27 -1.93
C GLY A 138 -20.40 -2.58 -0.61
N LYS A 139 -19.26 -2.92 0.03
CA LYS A 139 -18.79 -2.22 1.23
C LYS A 139 -17.66 -1.26 0.91
N GLU A 140 -17.93 -0.01 1.22
CA GLU A 140 -16.97 1.08 1.34
C GLU A 140 -15.91 0.72 2.39
N ILE A 141 -14.70 0.36 1.94
CA ILE A 141 -13.54 0.28 2.82
C ILE A 141 -12.98 1.69 2.87
N SER A 142 -13.38 2.47 3.89
CA SER A 142 -12.99 3.87 3.98
C SER A 142 -11.47 4.00 4.05
N VAL A 143 -10.95 4.99 3.32
CA VAL A 143 -9.57 5.53 3.42
C VAL A 143 -9.10 5.57 4.87
N ASP A 144 -10.00 5.93 5.80
CA ASP A 144 -9.75 5.96 7.25
C ASP A 144 -9.32 4.62 7.85
N ARG A 145 -9.81 3.48 7.37
CA ARG A 145 -9.41 2.17 7.93
C ARG A 145 -7.94 1.87 7.65
N VAL A 146 -7.48 2.21 6.46
CA VAL A 146 -6.09 1.98 6.05
C VAL A 146 -5.19 3.00 6.76
N GLN A 147 -5.58 4.28 6.79
CA GLN A 147 -4.87 5.31 7.57
C GLN A 147 -4.73 4.91 9.05
N ARG A 148 -5.81 4.46 9.70
CA ARG A 148 -5.80 3.98 11.09
C ARG A 148 -4.93 2.73 11.27
N ALA A 149 -5.01 1.76 10.36
CA ALA A 149 -4.18 0.55 10.42
C ALA A 149 -2.68 0.86 10.33
N LEU A 150 -2.34 1.90 9.56
CA LEU A 150 -0.98 2.41 9.43
C LEU A 150 -0.58 3.38 10.56
N GLY A 151 -1.54 3.83 11.36
CA GLY A 151 -1.33 4.88 12.37
C GLY A 151 -0.73 6.12 11.74
N LEU A 152 -1.26 6.56 10.60
CA LEU A 152 -0.93 7.84 9.98
C LEU A 152 -1.80 8.92 10.62
N SER A 153 -1.21 10.06 10.97
CA SER A 153 -2.01 11.25 11.32
C SER A 153 -2.61 11.89 10.07
N ASP A 154 -3.66 12.68 10.24
CA ASP A 154 -4.26 13.46 9.15
C ASP A 154 -3.22 14.39 8.50
N GLU A 155 -2.36 15.00 9.31
CA GLU A 155 -1.25 15.83 8.83
C GLU A 155 -0.24 15.06 7.97
N GLU A 156 0.11 13.81 8.37
CA GLU A 156 0.97 12.95 7.58
C GLU A 156 0.29 12.58 6.25
N TYR A 157 -0.99 12.22 6.29
CA TYR A 157 -1.73 11.90 5.09
C TYR A 157 -1.81 13.08 4.12
N ASP A 158 -2.23 14.25 4.59
CA ASP A 158 -2.38 15.47 3.78
C ASP A 158 -1.07 15.87 3.12
N ARG A 159 0.05 15.75 3.86
CA ARG A 159 1.39 16.03 3.35
C ARG A 159 1.77 15.19 2.13
N PHE A 160 1.28 13.95 2.04
CA PHE A 160 1.59 13.04 0.94
C PHE A 160 0.41 12.77 0.01
N TYR A 161 -0.71 13.48 0.19
CA TYR A 161 -1.91 13.32 -0.63
C TYR A 161 -1.59 13.40 -2.12
N GLY A 162 -0.77 14.38 -2.55
CA GLY A 162 -0.36 14.50 -3.96
C GLY A 162 0.43 13.30 -4.51
N PHE A 163 1.19 12.58 -3.67
CA PHE A 163 1.83 11.32 -4.07
C PHE A 163 0.82 10.17 -4.09
N LEU A 164 -0.10 10.13 -3.12
CA LEU A 164 -1.17 9.14 -3.06
C LEU A 164 -2.15 9.24 -4.23
N GLN A 165 -2.27 10.41 -4.88
CA GLN A 165 -3.09 10.56 -6.09
C GLN A 165 -2.45 10.05 -7.39
N LYS A 166 -1.14 9.73 -7.41
CA LYS A 166 -0.46 9.32 -8.65
C LYS A 166 -0.90 7.93 -9.12
N SER A 167 -1.28 7.78 -10.38
CA SER A 167 -1.49 6.48 -11.02
C SER A 167 -0.20 5.63 -11.06
N LEU A 168 -0.33 4.31 -11.32
CA LEU A 168 0.84 3.43 -11.46
C LEU A 168 1.80 3.92 -12.56
N PRO A 169 1.35 4.32 -13.77
CA PRO A 169 2.23 4.92 -14.77
C PRO A 169 2.98 6.17 -14.28
N GLU A 170 2.34 7.07 -13.53
CA GLU A 170 2.99 8.27 -12.97
C GLU A 170 4.02 7.92 -11.89
N VAL A 171 3.75 6.90 -11.08
CA VAL A 171 4.72 6.37 -10.12
C VAL A 171 5.92 5.74 -10.85
N ILE A 172 5.68 4.95 -11.89
CA ILE A 172 6.72 4.35 -12.73
C ILE A 172 7.57 5.44 -13.39
N GLN A 173 6.95 6.49 -13.95
CA GLN A 173 7.67 7.61 -14.55
C GLN A 173 8.53 8.34 -13.52
N ALA A 174 8.01 8.55 -12.31
CA ALA A 174 8.76 9.14 -11.20
C ALA A 174 9.92 8.25 -10.74
N HIS A 175 9.79 6.92 -10.82
CA HIS A 175 10.89 5.97 -10.60
C HIS A 175 11.85 5.87 -11.79
N GLY A 176 11.38 6.19 -13.00
CA GLY A 176 12.01 5.86 -14.28
C GLY A 176 12.75 7.00 -14.98
N LEU A 177 12.69 8.25 -14.51
CA LEU A 177 13.40 9.37 -15.14
C LEU A 177 14.01 10.33 -14.10
N ALA A 178 15.03 9.84 -13.42
CA ALA A 178 16.22 10.65 -13.14
C ALA A 178 17.41 9.86 -13.70
N ARG A 179 17.73 10.10 -14.98
CA ARG A 179 19.08 9.87 -15.51
C ARG A 179 19.91 11.11 -15.21
#